data_AF-A0A1Q7QS67-F1
#
_entry.id   AF-A0A1Q7QS67-F1
#
_cell.length_a   1.000
_cell.length_b   1.000
_cell.length_c   1.000
_cell.angle_alpha   90.00
_cell.angle_beta   90.00
_cell.angle_gamma   90.00
#
_symmetry.space_group_name_H-M   'P 1'
#
loop_
_entity.id
_entity.type
_entity.pdbx_description
1 polymer ?
#
loop_
_entity_poly.entity_id
_entity_poly.type
_entity_poly.pdbx_seq_one_letter_code
_entity_poly.pdbx_strand_id
1 'polypeptide(L)'
;MDFWRRDQAAVPSHFGRTTVEAYKSHVIGAIANLFRKHPDLSLSEFDAITFHQPSGYLPMKTCTALTEDKIPYVEDESISERMRLTEQDIEKKVKPWLKVLDTGNTYAASTLISLASVFDNSKPGDQVLAVSYGSGAYSNATWFEVQDGIEEKRGRTPTVEEYIKRKTTIKIETYQDLIRARLHRIKQRLEIPRLVGDVEPVNGKSFILSLCYGCERIYFPAREKCLDSECTGKMEVKRYPLIARLKSVSKLPLKKRFTSNFELLDQNKVLFVDANLQDLKPGVKLEGVLRRLDYEGKDGLIMYGIAYRPVFQETLALIAKPKPLVIAPTQYA
;
A
#
# COMPACT_ATOMS: atom_id res chain seq x y z
N MET A 1 -13.14 -18.53 -12.81
CA MET A 1 -13.25 -17.30 -11.99
C MET A 1 -13.54 -17.72 -10.56
N ASP A 2 -12.62 -17.48 -9.64
CA ASP A 2 -12.59 -18.02 -8.27
C ASP A 2 -13.10 -17.04 -7.20
N PHE A 3 -12.89 -15.73 -7.43
CA PHE A 3 -13.40 -14.63 -6.63
C PHE A 3 -13.62 -13.42 -7.55
N TRP A 4 -14.73 -12.72 -7.37
CA TRP A 4 -15.08 -11.55 -8.18
C TRP A 4 -16.00 -10.61 -7.42
N ARG A 5 -16.08 -9.36 -7.87
CA ARG A 5 -17.06 -8.38 -7.40
C ARG A 5 -17.72 -7.74 -8.60
N ARG A 6 -19.01 -8.00 -8.79
CA ARG A 6 -19.78 -7.32 -9.84
C ARG A 6 -19.83 -5.82 -9.55
N ASP A 7 -20.00 -5.01 -10.59
CA ASP A 7 -20.18 -3.58 -10.42
C ASP A 7 -21.35 -3.30 -9.44
N GLN A 8 -21.19 -2.24 -8.65
CA GLN A 8 -22.10 -1.83 -7.57
C GLN A 8 -22.32 -2.80 -6.41
N ALA A 9 -21.76 -4.03 -6.46
CA ALA A 9 -21.86 -4.97 -5.36
C ALA A 9 -21.06 -4.46 -4.14
N ALA A 10 -21.73 -4.47 -2.97
CA ALA A 10 -21.14 -4.00 -1.72
C ALA A 10 -20.01 -4.92 -1.22
N VAL A 11 -20.15 -6.22 -1.45
CA VAL A 11 -19.18 -7.26 -1.05
C VAL A 11 -18.87 -8.18 -2.24
N PRO A 12 -17.67 -8.77 -2.29
CA PRO A 12 -17.31 -9.74 -3.32
C PRO A 12 -18.01 -11.09 -3.13
N SER A 13 -17.98 -11.93 -4.17
CA SER A 13 -18.37 -13.34 -4.14
C SER A 13 -17.14 -14.22 -4.38
N HIS A 14 -17.16 -15.44 -3.85
CA HIS A 14 -16.07 -16.41 -4.02
C HIS A 14 -16.59 -17.85 -3.97
N PHE A 15 -15.85 -18.79 -4.57
CA PHE A 15 -16.22 -20.20 -4.64
C PHE A 15 -15.48 -21.07 -3.61
N GLY A 16 -15.32 -20.60 -2.37
CA GLY A 16 -14.78 -21.38 -1.25
C GLY A 16 -13.56 -22.26 -1.62
N ARG A 17 -13.75 -23.58 -1.66
CA ARG A 17 -12.71 -24.56 -2.03
C ARG A 17 -12.06 -24.29 -3.39
N THR A 18 -12.82 -23.89 -4.40
CA THR A 18 -12.28 -23.54 -5.73
C THR A 18 -11.32 -22.37 -5.65
N THR A 19 -11.56 -21.39 -4.75
CA THR A 19 -10.63 -20.29 -4.50
C THR A 19 -9.31 -20.77 -3.90
N VAL A 20 -9.36 -21.75 -3.00
CA VAL A 20 -8.16 -22.36 -2.41
C VAL A 20 -7.34 -23.07 -3.47
N GLU A 21 -7.97 -23.90 -4.30
CA GLU A 21 -7.28 -24.64 -5.37
C GLU A 21 -6.72 -23.71 -6.45
N ALA A 22 -7.47 -22.67 -6.85
CA ALA A 22 -6.99 -21.68 -7.80
C ALA A 22 -5.77 -20.91 -7.28
N TYR A 23 -5.82 -20.48 -6.01
CA TYR A 23 -4.68 -19.84 -5.35
C TYR A 23 -3.45 -20.75 -5.36
N LYS A 24 -3.60 -22.00 -4.89
CA LYS A 24 -2.49 -22.96 -4.84
C LYS A 24 -1.89 -23.23 -6.21
N SER A 25 -2.72 -23.55 -7.21
CA SER A 25 -2.25 -23.92 -8.54
C SER A 25 -1.48 -22.79 -9.23
N HIS A 26 -1.94 -21.54 -9.10
CA HIS A 26 -1.28 -20.39 -9.70
C HIS A 26 0.00 -20.01 -8.96
N VAL A 27 0.02 -20.06 -7.62
CA VAL A 27 1.22 -19.75 -6.84
C VAL A 27 2.30 -20.80 -7.10
N ILE A 28 1.98 -22.10 -7.00
CA ILE A 28 2.93 -23.18 -7.26
C ILE A 28 3.38 -23.15 -8.72
N GLY A 29 2.45 -22.99 -9.67
CA GLY A 29 2.78 -22.88 -11.09
C GLY A 29 3.69 -21.69 -11.41
N ALA A 30 3.52 -20.55 -10.73
CA ALA A 30 4.39 -19.39 -10.90
C ALA A 30 5.82 -19.66 -10.40
N ILE A 31 5.98 -20.33 -9.26
CA ILE A 31 7.30 -20.74 -8.74
C ILE A 31 7.94 -21.75 -9.69
N ALA A 32 7.21 -22.76 -10.14
CA ALA A 32 7.71 -23.73 -11.12
C ALA A 32 8.19 -23.05 -12.41
N ASN A 33 7.44 -22.06 -12.91
CA ASN A 33 7.84 -21.28 -14.08
C ASN A 33 9.10 -20.44 -13.86
N LEU A 34 9.29 -19.87 -12.66
CA LEU A 34 10.55 -19.22 -12.30
C LEU A 34 11.71 -20.23 -12.35
N PHE A 35 11.52 -21.42 -11.79
CA PHE A 35 12.56 -22.44 -11.67
C PHE A 35 12.88 -23.14 -12.99
N ARG A 36 11.95 -23.16 -13.95
CA ARG A 36 12.23 -23.54 -15.35
C ARG A 36 13.24 -22.59 -16.01
N LYS A 37 13.15 -21.30 -15.70
CA LYS A 37 14.00 -20.26 -16.29
C LYS A 37 15.34 -20.11 -15.56
N HIS A 38 15.39 -20.56 -14.31
CA HIS A 38 16.56 -20.47 -13.44
C HIS A 38 16.85 -21.86 -12.86
N PRO A 39 17.62 -22.71 -13.57
CA PRO A 39 17.88 -24.09 -13.18
C PRO A 39 18.69 -24.20 -11.88
N ASP A 40 19.49 -23.17 -11.58
CA ASP A 40 20.40 -23.15 -10.44
C ASP A 40 19.74 -22.71 -9.12
N LEU A 41 18.45 -22.36 -9.14
CA LEU A 41 17.73 -21.92 -7.94
C LEU A 41 17.00 -23.07 -7.25
N SER A 42 17.07 -23.07 -5.92
CA SER A 42 16.23 -23.88 -5.03
C SER A 42 15.46 -22.99 -4.03
N LEU A 43 14.26 -23.39 -3.63
CA LEU A 43 13.52 -22.65 -2.59
C LEU A 43 14.26 -22.67 -1.24
N SER A 44 15.06 -23.70 -0.99
CA SER A 44 15.89 -23.81 0.20
C SER A 44 17.01 -22.76 0.28
N GLU A 45 17.33 -22.06 -0.81
CA GLU A 45 18.39 -21.05 -0.86
C GLU A 45 17.88 -19.63 -0.60
N PHE A 46 16.56 -19.43 -0.58
CA PHE A 46 15.97 -18.14 -0.24
C PHE A 46 16.03 -17.87 1.27
N ASP A 47 16.43 -16.66 1.65
CA ASP A 47 16.43 -16.18 3.04
C ASP A 47 15.03 -15.79 3.51
N ALA A 48 14.19 -15.33 2.59
CA ALA A 48 12.80 -14.99 2.86
C ALA A 48 11.88 -15.33 1.69
N ILE A 49 10.72 -15.90 2.00
CA ILE A 49 9.69 -16.25 1.04
C ILE A 49 8.37 -15.65 1.52
N THR A 50 7.71 -14.88 0.65
CA THR A 50 6.40 -14.31 0.92
C THR A 50 5.43 -14.54 -0.21
N PHE A 51 4.17 -14.69 0.14
CA PHE A 51 3.07 -14.92 -0.79
C PHE A 51 2.04 -13.79 -0.68
N HIS A 52 1.08 -13.73 -1.61
CA HIS A 52 -0.15 -12.99 -1.38
C HIS A 52 -0.93 -13.61 -0.20
N GLN A 53 -1.38 -12.79 0.75
CA GLN A 53 -1.90 -13.26 2.04
C GLN A 53 -3.34 -12.78 2.23
N PRO A 54 -4.32 -13.43 1.58
CA PRO A 54 -5.73 -13.12 1.81
C PRO A 54 -6.21 -13.57 3.20
N SER A 55 -5.51 -14.54 3.79
CA SER A 55 -5.62 -15.00 5.18
C SER A 55 -4.31 -15.69 5.54
N GLY A 56 -4.08 -16.01 6.82
CA GLY A 56 -2.95 -16.86 7.21
C GLY A 56 -3.07 -18.30 6.68
N TYR A 57 -4.29 -18.76 6.38
CA TYR A 57 -4.58 -20.13 5.96
C TYR A 57 -4.06 -20.45 4.56
N LEU A 58 -4.25 -19.55 3.59
CA LEU A 58 -3.95 -19.82 2.18
C LEU A 58 -2.44 -19.98 1.89
N PRO A 59 -1.56 -19.06 2.32
CA PRO A 59 -0.12 -19.25 2.22
C PRO A 59 0.36 -20.54 2.88
N MET A 60 -0.17 -20.88 4.06
CA MET A 60 0.21 -22.11 4.77
C MET A 60 -0.23 -23.37 4.03
N LYS A 61 -1.40 -23.37 3.37
CA LYS A 61 -1.82 -24.49 2.51
C LYS A 61 -0.93 -24.69 1.30
N THR A 62 -0.39 -23.61 0.74
CA THR A 62 0.66 -23.72 -0.29
C THR A 62 1.94 -24.28 0.32
N CYS A 63 2.37 -23.80 1.48
CA CYS A 63 3.58 -24.30 2.15
C CYS A 63 3.48 -25.79 2.44
N THR A 64 2.36 -26.29 2.96
CA THR A 64 2.13 -27.73 3.16
C THR A 64 2.26 -28.51 1.85
N ALA A 65 1.73 -28.00 0.74
CA ALA A 65 1.86 -28.68 -0.55
C ALA A 65 3.32 -28.71 -1.05
N LEU A 66 4.15 -27.74 -0.64
CA LEU A 66 5.58 -27.69 -0.96
C LEU A 66 6.43 -28.60 -0.05
N THR A 67 5.87 -29.23 0.99
CA THR A 67 6.58 -30.25 1.78
C THR A 67 6.37 -31.67 1.25
N GLU A 68 5.41 -31.86 0.33
CA GLU A 68 5.08 -33.16 -0.25
C GLU A 68 6.18 -33.62 -1.23
N ASP A 69 6.40 -34.94 -1.31
CA ASP A 69 7.38 -35.49 -2.25
C ASP A 69 7.02 -35.16 -3.71
N LYS A 70 5.73 -35.27 -4.01
CA LYS A 70 5.12 -34.95 -5.29
C LYS A 70 4.31 -33.66 -5.16
N ILE A 71 4.95 -32.53 -5.46
CA ILE A 71 4.31 -31.22 -5.39
C ILE A 71 3.18 -31.15 -6.45
N PRO A 72 1.96 -30.80 -6.06
CA PRO A 72 0.83 -30.76 -7.00
C PRO A 72 1.08 -29.74 -8.12
N TYR A 73 0.53 -30.02 -9.30
CA TYR A 73 0.63 -29.16 -10.51
C TYR A 73 2.05 -29.01 -11.09
N VAL A 74 3.03 -29.74 -10.57
CA VAL A 74 4.40 -29.80 -11.09
C VAL A 74 4.67 -31.22 -11.58
N GLU A 75 4.85 -31.38 -12.89
CA GLU A 75 5.13 -32.68 -13.51
C GLU A 75 6.63 -32.99 -13.56
N ASP A 76 7.47 -31.96 -13.63
CA ASP A 76 8.93 -32.09 -13.69
C ASP A 76 9.49 -32.38 -12.30
N GLU A 77 10.04 -33.57 -12.11
CA GLU A 77 10.57 -34.05 -10.83
C GLU A 77 11.76 -33.22 -10.33
N SER A 78 12.63 -32.73 -11.23
CA SER A 78 13.77 -31.88 -10.86
C SER A 78 13.29 -30.53 -10.30
N ILE A 79 12.23 -29.97 -10.88
CA ILE A 79 11.61 -28.75 -10.36
C ILE A 79 10.92 -29.03 -9.03
N SER A 80 10.20 -30.14 -8.91
CA SER A 80 9.53 -30.54 -7.67
C SER A 80 10.52 -30.71 -6.52
N GLU A 81 11.69 -31.29 -6.77
CA GLU A 81 12.76 -31.43 -5.77
C GLU A 81 13.29 -30.07 -5.30
N ARG A 82 13.63 -29.17 -6.23
CA ARG A 82 14.11 -27.81 -5.91
C ARG A 82 13.07 -26.93 -5.23
N MET A 83 11.78 -27.18 -5.47
CA MET A 83 10.68 -26.46 -4.84
C MET A 83 10.31 -27.00 -3.45
N ARG A 84 10.96 -28.07 -2.98
CA ARG A 84 10.61 -28.67 -1.71
C ARG A 84 11.08 -27.78 -0.55
N LEU A 85 10.19 -27.56 0.41
CA LEU A 85 10.49 -26.89 1.68
C LEU A 85 10.40 -27.88 2.84
N THR A 86 11.22 -27.66 3.86
CA THR A 86 11.05 -28.34 5.15
C THR A 86 10.14 -27.53 6.08
N GLU A 87 9.62 -28.16 7.14
CA GLU A 87 8.91 -27.44 8.21
C GLU A 87 9.79 -26.34 8.84
N GLN A 88 11.10 -26.57 8.93
CA GLN A 88 12.04 -25.58 9.45
C GLN A 88 12.19 -24.38 8.50
N ASP A 89 12.19 -24.60 7.19
CA ASP A 89 12.18 -23.53 6.20
C ASP A 89 10.91 -22.68 6.33
N ILE A 90 9.75 -23.32 6.46
CA ILE A 90 8.48 -22.60 6.62
C ILE A 90 8.50 -21.73 7.88
N GLU A 91 8.98 -22.27 9.00
CA GLU A 91 9.07 -21.54 10.27
C GLU A 91 10.00 -20.31 10.17
N LYS A 92 11.15 -20.44 9.50
CA LYS A 92 12.17 -19.37 9.46
C LYS A 92 11.96 -18.39 8.31
N LYS A 93 11.56 -18.88 7.14
CA LYS A 93 11.59 -18.13 5.87
C LYS A 93 10.21 -17.64 5.45
N VAL A 94 9.11 -18.20 5.96
CA VAL A 94 7.74 -17.81 5.58
C VAL A 94 6.96 -17.16 6.72
N LYS A 95 6.81 -17.86 7.85
CA LYS A 95 5.93 -17.42 8.95
C LYS A 95 6.22 -16.01 9.50
N PRO A 96 7.49 -15.55 9.64
CA PRO A 96 7.78 -14.20 10.15
C PRO A 96 7.19 -13.08 9.29
N TRP A 97 6.91 -13.38 8.02
CA TRP A 97 6.44 -12.43 7.02
C TRP A 97 4.93 -12.51 6.78
N LEU A 98 4.17 -13.27 7.60
CA LEU A 98 2.71 -13.36 7.53
C LEU A 98 1.98 -12.14 8.10
N LYS A 99 2.18 -10.97 7.49
CA LYS A 99 1.61 -9.67 7.93
C LYS A 99 0.08 -9.61 7.88
N VAL A 100 -0.59 -10.53 7.19
CA VAL A 100 -2.06 -10.65 7.23
C VAL A 100 -2.61 -10.86 8.64
N LEU A 101 -1.82 -11.46 9.55
CA LEU A 101 -2.22 -11.65 10.94
C LEU A 101 -2.33 -10.32 11.71
N ASP A 102 -1.61 -9.29 11.25
CA ASP A 102 -1.62 -7.96 11.83
C ASP A 102 -2.64 -7.02 11.17
N THR A 103 -2.76 -7.09 9.84
CA THR A 103 -3.53 -6.10 9.06
C THR A 103 -4.85 -6.61 8.48
N GLY A 104 -5.05 -7.93 8.43
CA GLY A 104 -6.06 -8.54 7.57
C GLY A 104 -5.72 -8.41 6.08
N ASN A 105 -6.67 -8.78 5.21
CA ASN A 105 -6.47 -8.80 3.76
C ASN A 105 -6.47 -7.38 3.17
N THR A 106 -5.33 -6.98 2.59
CA THR A 106 -5.13 -5.69 1.91
C THR A 106 -5.10 -5.82 0.38
N TYR A 107 -5.59 -6.95 -0.16
CA TYR A 107 -5.68 -7.25 -1.59
C TYR A 107 -4.35 -7.04 -2.30
N ALA A 108 -4.30 -6.18 -3.32
CA ALA A 108 -3.11 -5.92 -4.13
C ALA A 108 -1.91 -5.43 -3.30
N ALA A 109 -2.14 -4.82 -2.14
CA ALA A 109 -1.06 -4.37 -1.26
C ALA A 109 -0.48 -5.51 -0.38
N SER A 110 -1.12 -6.68 -0.31
CA SER A 110 -0.74 -7.73 0.65
C SER A 110 0.69 -8.23 0.44
N THR A 111 1.05 -8.62 -0.78
CA THR A 111 2.43 -9.06 -1.09
C THR A 111 3.43 -7.94 -0.89
N LEU A 112 3.07 -6.69 -1.22
CA LEU A 112 3.97 -5.53 -1.09
C LEU A 112 4.23 -5.16 0.38
N ILE A 113 3.23 -5.25 1.25
CA ILE A 113 3.40 -5.01 2.69
C ILE A 113 4.33 -6.07 3.29
N SER A 114 4.14 -7.34 2.93
CA SER A 114 5.02 -8.40 3.41
C SER A 114 6.43 -8.25 2.85
N LEU A 115 6.59 -7.89 1.58
CA LEU A 115 7.90 -7.61 0.97
C LEU A 115 8.61 -6.42 1.64
N ALA A 116 7.89 -5.33 1.94
CA ALA A 116 8.44 -4.21 2.69
C ALA A 116 8.89 -4.67 4.09
N SER A 117 8.10 -5.50 4.78
CA SER A 117 8.48 -6.08 6.07
C SER A 117 9.72 -6.98 5.98
N VAL A 118 9.91 -7.70 4.87
CA VAL A 118 11.13 -8.47 4.62
C VAL A 118 12.31 -7.50 4.46
N PHE A 119 12.21 -6.51 3.58
CA PHE A 119 13.29 -5.55 3.31
C PHE A 119 13.66 -4.65 4.49
N ASP A 120 12.72 -4.37 5.40
CA ASP A 120 13.02 -3.70 6.67
C ASP A 120 14.05 -4.48 7.51
N ASN A 121 14.17 -5.81 7.29
CA ASN A 121 15.00 -6.74 8.05
C ASN A 121 16.12 -7.42 7.22
N SER A 122 16.08 -7.36 5.87
CA SER A 122 17.03 -8.04 4.99
C SER A 122 18.42 -7.43 4.96
N LYS A 123 19.46 -8.24 4.79
CA LYS A 123 20.86 -7.82 4.62
C LYS A 123 21.26 -7.85 3.14
N PRO A 124 22.34 -7.14 2.75
CA PRO A 124 22.93 -7.33 1.44
C PRO A 124 23.29 -8.80 1.19
N GLY A 125 23.01 -9.30 -0.01
CA GLY A 125 23.15 -10.70 -0.40
C GLY A 125 21.91 -11.56 -0.17
N ASP A 126 20.95 -11.13 0.66
CA ASP A 126 19.75 -11.93 0.94
C ASP A 126 18.95 -12.20 -0.34
N GLN A 127 18.52 -13.45 -0.52
CA GLN A 127 17.67 -13.89 -1.61
C GLN A 127 16.21 -13.91 -1.15
N VAL A 128 15.35 -13.13 -1.82
CA VAL A 128 13.94 -12.97 -1.44
C VAL A 128 13.00 -13.39 -2.57
N LEU A 129 12.06 -14.28 -2.25
CA LEU A 129 10.97 -14.66 -3.16
C LEU A 129 9.67 -13.98 -2.72
N ALA A 130 9.03 -13.26 -3.65
CA ALA A 130 7.69 -12.73 -3.44
C ALA A 130 6.75 -13.23 -4.54
N VAL A 131 5.70 -13.96 -4.16
CA VAL A 131 4.72 -14.48 -5.11
C VAL A 131 3.38 -13.77 -4.92
N SER A 132 2.97 -13.00 -5.93
CA SER A 132 1.67 -12.34 -5.93
C SER A 132 0.57 -13.26 -6.47
N TYR A 133 -0.68 -12.98 -6.09
CA TYR A 133 -1.86 -13.63 -6.62
C TYR A 133 -3.00 -12.63 -6.71
N GLY A 134 -3.74 -12.68 -7.82
CA GLY A 134 -5.01 -12.00 -7.98
C GLY A 134 -6.04 -12.96 -8.56
N SER A 135 -7.21 -13.04 -7.95
CA SER A 135 -8.32 -13.86 -8.44
C SER A 135 -8.81 -13.43 -9.83
N GLY A 136 -9.24 -14.39 -10.62
CA GLY A 136 -9.46 -14.22 -12.07
C GLY A 136 -8.97 -15.38 -12.95
N ALA A 137 -7.77 -15.97 -12.79
CA ALA A 137 -6.72 -15.73 -11.80
C ALA A 137 -5.33 -15.60 -12.46
N TYR A 138 -4.41 -14.95 -11.75
CA TYR A 138 -3.03 -14.75 -12.20
C TYR A 138 -2.07 -14.66 -11.01
N SER A 139 -0.87 -15.21 -11.17
CA SER A 139 0.23 -15.11 -10.20
C SER A 139 1.53 -14.72 -10.88
N ASN A 140 2.37 -14.00 -10.13
CA ASN A 140 3.73 -13.69 -10.54
C ASN A 140 4.70 -14.01 -9.39
N ALA A 141 5.69 -14.86 -9.66
CA ALA A 141 6.79 -15.14 -8.75
C ALA A 141 7.95 -14.20 -9.09
N THR A 142 8.32 -13.34 -8.15
CA THR A 142 9.41 -12.36 -8.32
C THR A 142 10.54 -12.68 -7.37
N TRP A 143 11.73 -12.85 -7.93
CA TRP A 143 12.97 -13.04 -7.21
C TRP A 143 13.71 -11.70 -7.06
N PHE A 144 14.16 -11.40 -5.86
CA PHE A 144 15.00 -10.26 -5.54
C PHE A 144 16.30 -10.73 -4.89
N GLU A 145 17.42 -10.17 -5.34
CA GLU A 145 18.69 -10.18 -4.61
C GLU A 145 18.88 -8.82 -3.94
N VAL A 146 18.99 -8.81 -2.61
CA VAL A 146 19.13 -7.57 -1.84
C VAL A 146 20.55 -7.03 -1.99
N GLN A 147 20.67 -5.76 -2.36
CA GLN A 147 21.96 -5.10 -2.60
C GLN A 147 22.32 -4.14 -1.45
N ASP A 148 23.59 -3.74 -1.34
CA ASP A 148 24.17 -2.87 -0.29
C ASP A 148 23.37 -1.60 -0.02
N GLY A 149 22.76 -1.02 -1.07
CA GLY A 149 21.93 0.18 -0.96
C GLY A 149 20.73 0.04 -0.01
N ILE A 150 20.38 -1.17 0.45
CA ILE A 150 19.35 -1.39 1.47
C ILE A 150 19.74 -0.73 2.81
N GLU A 151 21.02 -0.77 3.19
CA GLU A 151 21.48 -0.26 4.49
C GLU A 151 21.30 1.26 4.58
N GLU A 152 21.65 1.97 3.51
CA GLU A 152 21.46 3.42 3.44
C GLU A 152 19.98 3.83 3.32
N LYS A 153 19.12 2.93 2.83
CA LYS A 153 17.68 3.16 2.64
C LYS A 153 16.86 2.83 3.88
N ARG A 154 17.30 1.88 4.69
CA ARG A 154 16.62 1.50 5.93
C ARG A 154 16.47 2.71 6.85
N GLY A 155 15.27 2.89 7.42
CA GLY A 155 14.96 4.02 8.29
C GLY A 155 14.68 5.36 7.58
N ARG A 156 14.78 5.45 6.25
CA ARG A 156 14.31 6.65 5.49
C ARG A 156 12.80 6.84 5.57
N THR A 157 12.07 5.78 5.85
CA THR A 157 10.63 5.77 6.09
C THR A 157 10.33 4.86 7.28
N PRO A 158 9.20 5.06 7.97
CA PRO A 158 8.76 4.14 9.01
C PRO A 158 8.59 2.73 8.45
N THR A 159 9.04 1.75 9.23
CA THR A 159 8.94 0.32 8.95
C THR A 159 7.50 -0.19 9.06
N VAL A 160 7.23 -1.36 8.49
CA VAL A 160 5.93 -2.02 8.60
C VAL A 160 5.57 -2.28 10.07
N GLU A 161 6.54 -2.72 10.87
CA GLU A 161 6.34 -3.02 12.30
C GLU A 161 5.97 -1.76 13.11
N GLU A 162 6.60 -0.63 12.80
CA GLU A 162 6.25 0.64 13.45
C GLU A 162 4.80 1.04 13.13
N TYR A 163 4.38 0.89 11.87
CA TYR A 163 2.97 1.12 11.51
C TYR A 163 2.01 0.21 12.26
N ILE A 164 2.35 -1.07 12.42
CA ILE A 164 1.53 -2.03 13.19
C ILE A 164 1.44 -1.60 14.66
N LYS A 165 2.56 -1.22 15.27
CA LYS A 165 2.61 -0.78 16.68
C LYS A 165 1.83 0.52 16.95
N ARG A 166 1.62 1.35 15.92
CA ARG A 166 0.80 2.57 16.02
C ARG A 166 -0.71 2.29 16.14
N LYS A 167 -1.17 1.05 15.97
CA LYS A 167 -2.61 0.74 15.96
C LYS A 167 -3.30 1.18 17.25
N THR A 168 -4.56 1.58 17.13
CA THR A 168 -5.43 1.85 18.27
C THR A 168 -6.53 0.80 18.30
N THR A 169 -6.63 0.07 19.41
CA THR A 169 -7.71 -0.89 19.61
C THR A 169 -9.02 -0.13 19.82
N ILE A 170 -10.05 -0.50 19.05
CA ILE A 170 -11.40 0.02 19.19
C ILE A 170 -12.36 -1.09 19.61
N LYS A 171 -13.48 -0.71 20.23
CA LYS A 171 -14.54 -1.67 20.56
C LYS A 171 -15.28 -2.12 19.28
N ILE A 172 -15.88 -3.30 19.32
CA ILE A 172 -16.57 -3.87 18.16
C ILE A 172 -17.78 -3.01 17.74
N GLU A 173 -18.45 -2.36 18.69
CA GLU A 173 -19.57 -1.46 18.42
C GLU A 173 -19.10 -0.24 17.64
N THR A 174 -17.96 0.34 18.04
CA THR A 174 -17.32 1.45 17.30
C THR A 174 -16.96 1.02 15.88
N TYR A 175 -16.43 -0.19 15.70
CA TYR A 175 -16.14 -0.73 14.37
C TYR A 175 -17.42 -0.87 13.52
N GLN A 176 -18.50 -1.42 14.09
CA GLN A 176 -19.78 -1.54 13.39
C GLN A 176 -20.34 -0.19 12.95
N ASP A 177 -20.26 0.83 13.82
CA ASP A 177 -20.71 2.18 13.49
C ASP A 177 -19.88 2.79 12.36
N LEU A 178 -18.55 2.61 12.36
CA LEU A 178 -17.68 3.06 11.27
C LEU A 178 -17.98 2.35 9.95
N ILE A 179 -18.28 1.04 9.96
CA ILE A 179 -18.67 0.30 8.76
C ILE A 179 -20.03 0.78 8.24
N ARG A 180 -21.02 0.99 9.12
CA ARG A 180 -22.32 1.56 8.75
C ARG A 180 -22.14 2.93 8.10
N ALA A 181 -21.35 3.82 8.71
CA ALA A 181 -21.05 5.15 8.17
C ALA A 181 -20.36 5.07 6.80
N ARG A 182 -19.39 4.14 6.63
CA ARG A 182 -18.71 3.91 5.35
C ARG A 182 -19.67 3.46 4.24
N LEU A 183 -20.64 2.61 4.56
CA LEU A 183 -21.60 2.05 3.59
C LEU A 183 -22.77 3.01 3.26
N HIS A 184 -23.06 4.01 4.09
CA HIS A 184 -24.10 5.01 3.82
C HIS A 184 -23.66 5.96 2.69
N ARG A 185 -24.27 5.81 1.51
CA ARG A 185 -23.93 6.56 0.28
C ARG A 185 -24.18 8.08 0.39
N ILE A 186 -25.05 8.54 1.30
CA ILE A 186 -25.60 9.91 1.26
C ILE A 186 -24.95 10.87 2.28
N LYS A 187 -24.11 10.41 3.24
CA LYS A 187 -23.66 11.28 4.35
C LYS A 187 -22.18 11.22 4.76
N GLN A 188 -21.28 10.67 3.94
CA GLN A 188 -19.85 10.61 4.30
C GLN A 188 -19.24 11.99 4.64
N ARG A 189 -19.60 13.06 3.90
CA ARG A 189 -19.11 14.43 4.16
C ARG A 189 -19.79 15.09 5.38
N LEU A 190 -20.94 14.59 5.82
CA LEU A 190 -21.74 15.19 6.89
C LEU A 190 -21.46 14.59 8.27
N GLU A 191 -21.08 13.31 8.35
CA GLU A 191 -20.94 12.62 9.64
C GLU A 191 -19.55 12.83 10.26
N ILE A 192 -18.49 12.86 9.45
CA ILE A 192 -17.12 12.99 9.94
C ILE A 192 -16.68 14.46 9.94
N PRO A 193 -16.29 15.03 11.10
CA PRO A 193 -15.69 16.35 11.17
C PRO A 193 -14.48 16.49 10.23
N ARG A 194 -14.55 17.40 9.27
CA ARG A 194 -13.40 17.76 8.45
C ARG A 194 -12.59 18.83 9.16
N LEU A 195 -11.34 18.49 9.48
CA LEU A 195 -10.36 19.42 10.04
C LEU A 195 -9.59 20.04 8.88
N VAL A 196 -9.59 21.37 8.81
CA VAL A 196 -8.92 22.13 7.75
C VAL A 196 -8.12 23.28 8.33
N GLY A 197 -7.09 23.71 7.61
CA GLY A 197 -6.31 24.87 8.05
C GLY A 197 -5.10 25.14 7.19
N ASP A 198 -4.17 25.89 7.77
CA ASP A 198 -2.99 26.41 7.10
C ASP A 198 -1.72 25.75 7.64
N VAL A 199 -0.74 25.54 6.75
CA VAL A 199 0.57 24.98 7.09
C VAL A 199 1.70 25.78 6.44
N GLU A 200 2.90 25.69 7.00
CA GLU A 200 4.14 26.21 6.40
C GLU A 200 5.17 25.11 6.15
N PRO A 201 6.00 25.23 5.10
CA PRO A 201 7.04 24.27 4.78
C PRO A 201 8.17 24.25 5.83
N VAL A 202 8.72 23.08 6.13
CA VAL A 202 9.88 22.91 7.03
C VAL A 202 11.15 22.47 6.29
N ASN A 203 11.06 21.61 5.27
CA ASN A 203 12.24 20.94 4.69
C ASN A 203 12.42 21.10 3.16
N GLY A 204 11.79 22.10 2.54
CA GLY A 204 11.95 22.46 1.12
C GLY A 204 11.45 21.43 0.09
N LYS A 205 11.19 20.18 0.49
CA LYS A 205 10.58 19.15 -0.35
C LYS A 205 9.07 19.33 -0.37
N SER A 206 8.47 19.08 -1.52
CA SER A 206 7.04 19.22 -1.72
C SER A 206 6.48 18.11 -2.60
N PHE A 207 5.28 17.67 -2.27
CA PHE A 207 4.39 17.07 -3.24
C PHE A 207 3.93 18.12 -4.25
N ILE A 208 3.70 17.66 -5.47
CA ILE A 208 3.20 18.50 -6.54
C ILE A 208 1.90 17.85 -7.03
N LEU A 209 0.84 18.63 -7.08
CA LEU A 209 -0.45 18.23 -7.65
C LEU A 209 -0.94 19.32 -8.60
N SER A 210 -1.88 18.98 -9.47
CA SER A 210 -2.53 19.95 -10.35
C SER A 210 -4.02 20.07 -10.04
N LEU A 211 -4.53 21.29 -10.09
CA LEU A 211 -5.96 21.62 -10.03
C LEU A 211 -6.43 21.98 -11.44
N CYS A 212 -7.53 21.38 -11.89
CA CYS A 212 -8.18 21.74 -13.15
C CYS A 212 -9.33 22.71 -12.90
N TYR A 213 -9.24 23.95 -13.38
CA TYR A 213 -10.27 24.97 -13.16
C TYR A 213 -11.47 24.84 -14.11
N GLY A 214 -11.46 23.88 -15.04
CA GLY A 214 -12.61 23.62 -15.92
C GLY A 214 -13.58 22.58 -15.34
N CYS A 215 -13.06 21.52 -14.74
CA CYS A 215 -13.87 20.43 -14.16
C CYS A 215 -13.67 20.26 -12.65
N GLU A 216 -12.95 21.16 -12.00
CA GLU A 216 -12.65 21.15 -10.55
C GLU A 216 -11.94 19.86 -10.06
N ARG A 217 -11.26 19.13 -10.95
CA ARG A 217 -10.55 17.90 -10.59
C ARG A 217 -9.19 18.17 -9.94
N ILE A 218 -8.81 17.27 -9.03
CA ILE A 218 -7.49 17.23 -8.39
C ILE A 218 -6.69 16.07 -9.01
N TYR A 219 -5.48 16.36 -9.48
CA TYR A 219 -4.58 15.37 -10.06
C TYR A 219 -3.31 15.20 -9.24
N PHE A 220 -3.13 13.99 -8.70
CA PHE A 220 -1.88 13.51 -8.13
C PHE A 220 -1.48 12.17 -8.77
N PRO A 221 -0.27 12.04 -9.34
CA PRO A 221 0.75 13.08 -9.53
C PRO A 221 0.27 14.26 -10.39
N ALA A 222 0.96 15.39 -10.31
CA ALA A 222 0.65 16.58 -11.09
C ALA A 222 0.65 16.28 -12.59
N ARG A 223 -0.22 16.97 -13.33
CA ARG A 223 -0.34 16.88 -14.80
C ARG A 223 -0.44 18.26 -15.41
N GLU A 224 0.06 18.38 -16.63
CA GLU A 224 -0.03 19.61 -17.43
C GLU A 224 -1.38 19.74 -18.16
N LYS A 225 -2.08 18.62 -18.36
CA LYS A 225 -3.37 18.54 -19.05
C LYS A 225 -4.39 17.74 -18.24
N CYS A 226 -5.66 18.14 -18.37
CA CYS A 226 -6.80 17.39 -17.85
C CYS A 226 -6.85 15.98 -18.46
N LEU A 227 -7.37 15.00 -17.71
CA LEU A 227 -7.64 13.66 -18.24
C LEU A 227 -8.93 13.60 -19.05
N ASP A 228 -9.81 14.58 -18.83
CA ASP A 228 -10.97 14.77 -19.68
C ASP A 228 -10.54 15.38 -21.01
N SER A 229 -10.82 14.67 -22.11
CA SER A 229 -10.54 15.18 -23.44
C SER A 229 -11.39 16.40 -23.81
N GLU A 230 -12.55 16.56 -23.18
CA GLU A 230 -13.48 17.66 -23.46
C GLU A 230 -13.21 18.89 -22.58
N CYS A 231 -12.43 18.74 -21.51
CA CYS A 231 -12.15 19.84 -20.59
C CYS A 231 -11.01 20.73 -21.11
N THR A 232 -11.35 21.97 -21.43
CA THR A 232 -10.42 23.04 -21.82
C THR A 232 -9.96 23.89 -20.64
N GLY A 233 -10.25 23.44 -19.42
CA GLY A 233 -9.92 24.14 -18.18
C GLY A 233 -8.43 24.36 -17.98
N LYS A 234 -8.06 25.54 -17.48
CA LYS A 234 -6.68 25.84 -17.07
C LYS A 234 -6.22 24.86 -15.99
N MET A 235 -5.01 24.35 -16.12
CA MET A 235 -4.34 23.55 -15.11
C MET A 235 -3.42 24.46 -14.27
N GLU A 236 -3.54 24.39 -12.94
CA GLU A 236 -2.62 25.07 -12.03
C GLU A 236 -1.89 24.06 -11.15
N VAL A 237 -0.57 24.23 -11.03
CA VAL A 237 0.26 23.41 -10.17
C VAL A 237 0.29 23.99 -8.77
N LYS A 238 -0.07 23.18 -7.77
CA LYS A 238 0.06 23.51 -6.34
C LYS A 238 1.19 22.69 -5.71
N ARG A 239 1.87 23.29 -4.73
CA ARG A 239 2.98 22.66 -3.99
C ARG A 239 2.60 22.51 -2.53
N TYR A 240 2.68 21.27 -2.04
CA TYR A 240 2.36 20.93 -0.65
C TYR A 240 3.60 20.38 0.04
N PRO A 241 4.08 20.97 1.14
CA PRO A 241 5.29 20.51 1.81
C PRO A 241 5.23 19.05 2.24
N LEU A 242 6.32 18.31 2.07
CA LEU A 242 6.42 16.94 2.58
C LEU A 242 6.36 16.93 4.12
N ILE A 243 7.11 17.84 4.75
CA ILE A 243 7.04 18.12 6.19
C ILE A 243 6.66 19.58 6.37
N ALA A 244 5.65 19.81 7.20
CA ALA A 244 5.07 21.12 7.42
C ALA A 244 4.97 21.44 8.92
N ARG A 245 4.72 22.70 9.25
CA ARG A 245 4.33 23.13 10.59
C ARG A 245 2.90 23.64 10.55
N LEU A 246 2.10 23.27 11.54
CA LEU A 246 0.72 23.73 11.66
C LEU A 246 0.68 25.23 11.98
N LYS A 247 -0.01 26.04 11.17
CA LYS A 247 -0.31 27.43 11.50
C LYS A 247 -1.67 27.58 12.17
N SER A 248 -2.69 26.99 11.55
CA SER A 248 -4.07 27.12 11.99
C SER A 248 -4.81 25.80 11.76
N VAL A 249 -5.80 25.52 12.60
CA VAL A 249 -6.74 24.41 12.40
C VAL A 249 -8.14 24.86 12.80
N SER A 250 -9.13 24.41 12.03
CA SER A 250 -10.53 24.62 12.31
C SER A 250 -11.34 23.42 11.90
N LYS A 251 -12.48 23.20 12.57
CA LYS A 251 -13.49 22.24 12.14
C LYS A 251 -14.42 22.94 11.15
N LEU A 252 -14.59 22.38 9.95
CA LEU A 252 -15.53 22.94 8.98
C LEU A 252 -16.96 22.97 9.58
N PRO A 253 -17.61 24.16 9.62
CA PRO A 253 -18.98 24.29 10.05
C PRO A 253 -19.91 23.40 9.22
N LEU A 254 -21.02 22.93 9.80
CA LEU A 254 -22.02 22.08 9.12
C LEU A 254 -22.42 22.64 7.74
N LYS A 255 -22.67 23.95 7.66
CA LYS A 255 -23.04 24.65 6.40
C LYS A 255 -21.96 24.60 5.32
N LYS A 256 -20.69 24.41 5.69
CA LYS A 256 -19.52 24.36 4.79
C LYS A 256 -18.96 22.95 4.59
N ARG A 257 -19.65 21.90 5.07
CA ARG A 257 -19.16 20.52 4.90
C ARG A 257 -19.19 20.04 3.44
N PHE A 258 -20.00 20.69 2.60
CA PHE A 258 -20.10 20.41 1.17
C PHE A 258 -18.99 21.03 0.32
N THR A 259 -18.23 22.00 0.86
CA THR A 259 -17.04 22.59 0.21
C THR A 259 -16.17 21.47 -0.38
N SER A 260 -15.93 21.53 -1.68
CA SER A 260 -15.16 20.49 -2.38
C SER A 260 -13.71 20.50 -1.89
N ASN A 261 -12.99 19.38 -2.07
CA ASN A 261 -11.56 19.41 -1.77
C ASN A 261 -10.81 20.32 -2.75
N PHE A 262 -11.31 20.48 -3.97
CA PHE A 262 -10.78 21.44 -4.93
C PHE A 262 -10.82 22.86 -4.37
N GLU A 263 -11.98 23.32 -3.88
CA GLU A 263 -12.15 24.66 -3.32
C GLU A 263 -11.22 24.90 -2.12
N LEU A 264 -11.04 23.90 -1.25
CA LEU A 264 -10.09 23.99 -0.14
C LEU A 264 -8.65 24.16 -0.62
N LEU A 265 -8.23 23.31 -1.56
CA LEU A 265 -6.85 23.31 -2.07
C LEU A 265 -6.55 24.56 -2.90
N ASP A 266 -7.53 25.09 -3.62
CA ASP A 266 -7.43 26.36 -4.36
C ASP A 266 -7.12 27.52 -3.40
N GLN A 267 -7.80 27.54 -2.25
CA GLN A 267 -7.55 28.48 -1.14
C GLN A 267 -6.27 28.17 -0.34
N ASN A 268 -5.42 27.23 -0.80
CA ASN A 268 -4.23 26.72 -0.12
C ASN A 268 -4.52 26.14 1.28
N LYS A 269 -5.76 25.77 1.58
CA LYS A 269 -6.12 25.05 2.79
C LYS A 269 -5.78 23.57 2.63
N VAL A 270 -5.36 22.95 3.72
CA VAL A 270 -5.07 21.52 3.78
C VAL A 270 -6.05 20.81 4.69
N LEU A 271 -6.21 19.50 4.46
CA LEU A 271 -6.98 18.61 5.32
C LEU A 271 -6.08 18.00 6.38
N PHE A 272 -6.58 17.83 7.59
CA PHE A 272 -5.92 17.05 8.63
C PHE A 272 -6.60 15.69 8.82
N VAL A 273 -5.79 14.64 8.88
CA VAL A 273 -6.19 13.23 9.00
C VAL A 273 -5.39 12.53 10.10
N ASP A 274 -5.83 11.33 10.51
CA ASP A 274 -5.17 10.49 11.52
C ASP A 274 -4.82 11.22 12.83
N ALA A 275 -5.64 12.21 13.21
CA ALA A 275 -5.41 13.09 14.35
C ALA A 275 -6.73 13.61 14.91
N ASN A 276 -6.78 13.79 16.22
CA ASN A 276 -7.83 14.53 16.89
C ASN A 276 -7.45 16.01 16.99
N LEU A 277 -8.44 16.87 17.27
CA LEU A 277 -8.19 18.31 17.38
C LEU A 277 -7.16 18.65 18.46
N GLN A 278 -7.11 17.87 19.54
CA GLN A 278 -6.13 18.02 20.63
C GLN A 278 -4.68 17.76 20.19
N ASP A 279 -4.48 16.98 19.13
CA ASP A 279 -3.16 16.63 18.59
C ASP A 279 -2.64 17.72 17.62
N LEU A 280 -3.50 18.68 17.25
CA LEU A 280 -3.24 19.72 16.25
C LEU A 280 -3.09 21.10 16.89
N LYS A 281 -2.02 21.27 17.68
CA LYS A 281 -1.66 22.58 18.26
C LYS A 281 -0.80 23.39 17.28
N PRO A 282 -1.00 24.72 17.16
CA PRO A 282 -0.11 25.56 16.35
C PRO A 282 1.36 25.29 16.68
N GLY A 283 2.19 25.17 15.64
CA GLY A 283 3.60 24.86 15.79
C GLY A 283 3.96 23.37 15.72
N VAL A 284 2.99 22.44 15.82
CA VAL A 284 3.23 20.99 15.67
C VAL A 284 3.75 20.68 14.27
N LYS A 285 4.74 19.78 14.19
CA LYS A 285 5.24 19.25 12.92
C LYS A 285 4.24 18.25 12.34
N LEU A 286 4.00 18.37 11.05
CA LEU A 286 3.09 17.54 10.27
C LEU A 286 3.83 16.87 9.12
N GLU A 287 3.42 15.66 8.76
CA GLU A 287 3.82 15.00 7.53
C GLU A 287 2.67 15.00 6.53
N GLY A 288 2.98 15.26 5.26
CA GLY A 288 2.04 15.10 4.17
C GLY A 288 1.88 13.63 3.80
N VAL A 289 0.64 13.18 3.72
CA VAL A 289 0.26 11.80 3.41
C VAL A 289 -0.70 11.76 2.22
N LEU A 290 -0.49 10.77 1.34
CA LEU A 290 -1.40 10.52 0.23
C LEU A 290 -2.74 9.99 0.77
N ARG A 291 -3.83 10.65 0.40
CA ARG A 291 -5.19 10.25 0.77
C ARG A 291 -6.10 10.33 -0.44
N ARG A 292 -7.10 9.45 -0.45
CA ARG A 292 -8.26 9.63 -1.34
C ARG A 292 -8.97 10.90 -0.88
N LEU A 293 -8.95 11.93 -1.71
CA LEU A 293 -9.64 13.18 -1.43
C LEU A 293 -11.06 13.11 -1.97
N ASP A 294 -11.24 12.67 -3.22
CA ASP A 294 -12.55 12.68 -3.86
C ASP A 294 -12.79 11.43 -4.72
N TYR A 295 -14.05 11.25 -5.14
CA TYR A 295 -14.48 10.15 -5.99
C TYR A 295 -15.63 10.59 -6.89
N GLU A 296 -15.53 10.36 -8.19
CA GLU A 296 -16.48 10.86 -9.18
C GLU A 296 -17.72 10.00 -9.41
N GLY A 297 -18.02 9.06 -8.50
CA GLY A 297 -19.29 8.33 -8.56
C GLY A 297 -19.38 7.48 -9.83
N LYS A 298 -20.14 8.00 -10.81
CA LYS A 298 -20.51 7.40 -12.10
C LYS A 298 -19.31 7.10 -13.01
N ASP A 299 -18.27 7.92 -12.98
CA ASP A 299 -17.11 7.78 -13.87
C ASP A 299 -15.99 6.93 -13.24
N GLY A 300 -16.18 6.47 -12.00
CA GLY A 300 -15.25 5.58 -11.30
C GLY A 300 -13.90 6.19 -10.92
N LEU A 301 -13.66 7.47 -11.25
CA LEU A 301 -12.38 8.11 -10.99
C LEU A 301 -12.19 8.40 -9.49
N ILE A 302 -11.13 7.85 -8.91
CA ILE A 302 -10.69 8.14 -7.55
C ILE A 302 -9.62 9.23 -7.63
N MET A 303 -9.87 10.37 -6.98
CA MET A 303 -8.93 11.46 -6.90
C MET A 303 -8.14 11.37 -5.61
N TYR A 304 -6.83 11.22 -5.75
CA TYR A 304 -5.89 11.26 -4.65
C TYR A 304 -5.25 12.65 -4.53
N GLY A 305 -4.83 12.99 -3.32
CA GLY A 305 -4.09 14.21 -3.04
C GLY A 305 -3.49 14.17 -1.64
N ILE A 306 -3.00 15.32 -1.18
CA ILE A 306 -2.23 15.40 0.05
C ILE A 306 -3.12 15.89 1.20
N ALA A 307 -3.09 15.16 2.30
CA ALA A 307 -3.58 15.60 3.61
C ALA A 307 -2.41 15.55 4.60
N TYR A 308 -2.61 16.10 5.80
CA TYR A 308 -1.57 16.18 6.81
C TYR A 308 -1.97 15.46 8.09
N ARG A 309 -0.99 14.88 8.76
CA ARG A 309 -1.13 14.35 10.12
C ARG A 309 0.09 14.74 10.95
N PRO A 310 0.00 14.72 12.29
CA PRO A 310 1.18 14.80 13.14
C PRO A 310 2.26 13.82 12.69
N VAL A 311 3.50 14.30 12.64
CA VAL A 311 4.65 13.48 12.21
C VAL A 311 4.69 12.21 13.04
N PHE A 312 4.73 11.06 12.36
CA PHE A 312 4.76 9.76 13.01
C PHE A 312 6.07 9.49 13.76
N GLN A 313 7.21 9.90 13.20
CA GLN A 313 8.54 9.82 13.84
C GLN A 313 9.43 10.99 13.41
N GLU A 314 10.29 11.48 14.31
CA GLU A 314 11.21 12.58 14.01
C GLU A 314 12.22 12.26 12.89
N THR A 315 12.49 10.98 12.63
CA THR A 315 13.39 10.52 11.55
C THR A 315 12.94 11.03 10.16
N LEU A 316 11.63 11.12 9.91
CA LEU A 316 11.08 11.74 8.69
C LEU A 316 11.36 13.25 8.62
N ALA A 317 11.48 13.92 9.77
CA ALA A 317 11.86 15.33 9.84
C ALA A 317 13.37 15.54 9.61
N LEU A 318 14.20 14.51 9.81
CA LEU A 318 15.65 14.53 9.68
C LEU A 318 16.16 14.17 8.27
N ILE A 319 15.29 13.92 7.28
CA ILE A 319 15.71 13.64 5.89
C ILE A 319 16.27 14.91 5.22
N ALA A 320 17.40 15.40 5.73
CA ALA A 320 18.33 16.29 5.08
C ALA A 320 19.02 15.47 3.99
N LYS A 321 18.74 15.81 2.72
CA LYS A 321 19.41 15.36 1.49
C LYS A 321 19.74 13.85 1.43
N PRO A 322 18.98 13.03 0.68
CA PRO A 322 19.56 11.75 0.24
C PRO A 322 20.89 12.04 -0.47
N LYS A 323 21.97 11.34 -0.10
CA LYS A 323 23.19 11.33 -0.92
C LYS A 323 22.78 10.96 -2.36
N PRO A 324 23.42 11.53 -3.38
CA PRO A 324 23.14 11.18 -4.76
C PRO A 324 23.21 9.66 -4.89
N LEU A 325 22.13 9.04 -5.36
CA LEU A 325 22.17 7.64 -5.79
C LEU A 325 23.17 7.56 -6.92
N VAL A 326 24.32 6.92 -6.68
CA VAL A 326 25.17 6.46 -7.77
C VAL A 326 24.39 5.33 -8.42
N ILE A 327 23.69 5.64 -9.50
CA ILE A 327 23.07 4.63 -10.34
C ILE A 327 24.25 3.88 -10.96
N ALA A 328 24.50 2.66 -10.48
CA ALA A 328 25.42 1.76 -11.14
C ALA A 328 24.99 1.66 -12.62
N PRO A 329 25.90 1.81 -13.58
CA PRO A 329 25.55 1.72 -14.99
C PRO A 329 24.79 0.41 -15.24
N THR A 330 23.70 0.51 -16.00
CA THR A 330 22.89 -0.63 -16.43
C THR A 330 23.78 -1.72 -17.01
N GLN A 331 23.95 -2.82 -16.27
CA GLN A 331 24.74 -3.99 -16.68
C GLN A 331 23.99 -4.93 -17.64
N TYR A 332 22.90 -4.46 -18.25
CA TYR A 332 22.18 -5.22 -19.27
C TYR A 332 22.23 -4.45 -20.59
N ALA A 333 23.17 -4.88 -21.44
CA ALA A 333 23.17 -4.66 -22.89
C ALA A 333 22.91 -6.01 -23.57
#